data_AF-A0AAD5UJZ0-F1
#
_entry.id   AF-A0AAD5UJZ0-F1
#
_cell.length_a   1.000
_cell.length_b   1.000
_cell.length_c   1.000
_cell.angle_alpha   90.00
_cell.angle_beta   90.00
_cell.angle_gamma   90.00
#
_symmetry.space_group_name_H-M   'P 1'
#
loop_
_entity.id
_entity.type
_entity.pdbx_description
1 polymer ?
#
loop_
_entity_poly.entity_id
_entity_poly.type
_entity_poly.pdbx_seq_one_letter_code
_entity_poly.pdbx_strand_id
1 'polypeptide(L)'
;MQTMEVDFHDNPWLSALSEFQKLKEEQERKERLKQEQRELELAEKARVEQEKLELERMEKEKQDREKQYQQQVERAKQLELEKQLQLHRLEKKLDSVSSLSLEGVHPHGQAKSHDFPFFTFLLVSTTKLTAKIHSCMTLYLENKCEDVALTIPHMQAVCNEWKACMHQPNDVERLQVIGNVLSLFLNSFFEPLSLKTTVIVTLWILICLYFTNKYRK
;
A
#
# COMPACT_ATOMS: atom_id res chain seq x y z
N MET A 1 15.31 -96.86 -51.75
CA MET A 1 14.22 -95.98 -51.30
C MET A 1 14.87 -94.65 -50.94
N GLN A 2 14.91 -93.70 -51.88
CA GLN A 2 15.41 -92.35 -51.62
C GLN A 2 14.21 -91.50 -51.21
N THR A 3 14.25 -90.95 -50.00
CA THR A 3 13.33 -89.90 -49.55
C THR A 3 13.78 -88.59 -50.16
N MET A 4 12.93 -87.97 -50.98
CA MET A 4 13.08 -86.58 -51.41
C MET A 4 12.82 -85.69 -50.20
N GLU A 5 13.88 -85.10 -49.64
CA GLU A 5 13.77 -83.91 -48.80
C GLU A 5 13.32 -82.75 -49.69
N VAL A 6 12.08 -82.30 -49.49
CA VAL A 6 11.58 -81.07 -50.10
C VAL A 6 12.02 -79.95 -49.17
N ASP A 7 13.06 -79.22 -49.56
CA ASP A 7 13.53 -78.03 -48.88
C ASP A 7 12.41 -76.98 -48.83
N PHE A 8 11.83 -76.81 -47.64
CA PHE A 8 10.76 -75.86 -47.34
C PHE A 8 11.31 -74.43 -47.09
N HIS A 9 12.52 -74.14 -47.59
CA HIS A 9 13.26 -72.95 -47.17
C HIS A 9 12.98 -71.70 -48.00
N ASP A 10 12.29 -71.82 -49.15
CA ASP A 10 12.00 -70.71 -50.06
C ASP A 10 10.51 -70.68 -50.46
N ASN A 11 9.60 -70.50 -49.50
CA ASN A 11 8.18 -70.21 -49.82
C ASN A 11 7.96 -68.68 -49.90
N PRO A 12 7.80 -68.11 -51.12
CA PRO A 12 7.70 -66.65 -51.30
C PRO A 12 6.51 -66.04 -50.55
N TRP A 13 5.46 -66.84 -50.30
CA TRP A 13 4.27 -66.39 -49.58
C TRP A 13 4.53 -66.08 -48.10
N LEU A 14 5.45 -66.80 -47.44
CA LEU A 14 5.79 -66.55 -46.04
C LEU A 14 6.56 -65.23 -45.88
N SER A 15 7.46 -64.92 -46.83
CA SER A 15 8.16 -63.64 -46.86
C SER A 15 7.19 -62.48 -47.06
N ALA A 16 6.30 -62.59 -48.05
CA ALA A 16 5.28 -61.58 -48.32
C ALA A 16 4.36 -61.35 -47.10
N LEU A 17 3.92 -62.41 -46.42
CA LEU A 17 3.09 -62.29 -45.21
C LEU A 17 3.80 -61.51 -44.10
N SER A 18 5.10 -61.76 -43.90
CA SER A 18 5.91 -61.05 -42.89
C SER A 18 6.07 -59.55 -43.21
N GLU A 19 6.17 -59.20 -44.49
CA GLU A 19 6.23 -57.80 -44.94
C GLU A 19 4.88 -57.10 -44.75
N PHE A 20 3.77 -57.77 -45.06
CA PHE A 20 2.43 -57.24 -44.80
C PHE A 20 2.18 -56.99 -43.30
N GLN A 21 2.66 -57.90 -42.43
CA GLN A 21 2.58 -57.70 -40.98
C GLN A 21 3.36 -56.45 -40.53
N LYS A 22 4.60 -56.28 -41.02
CA LYS A 22 5.41 -55.09 -40.71
C LYS A 22 4.75 -53.80 -41.17
N LEU A 23 4.19 -53.78 -42.39
CA LEU A 23 3.50 -52.61 -42.93
C LEU A 23 2.26 -52.25 -42.10
N LYS A 24 1.50 -53.26 -41.66
CA LYS A 24 0.34 -53.07 -40.78
C LYS A 24 0.75 -52.46 -39.45
N GLU A 25 1.81 -52.98 -38.81
CA GLU A 25 2.33 -52.44 -37.55
C GLU A 25 2.85 -51.01 -37.70
N GLU A 26 3.51 -50.70 -38.81
CA GLU A 26 3.98 -49.34 -39.11
C GLU A 26 2.81 -48.37 -39.32
N GLN A 27 1.77 -48.81 -40.02
CA GLN A 27 0.55 -48.01 -40.23
C GLN A 27 -0.16 -47.74 -38.90
N GLU A 28 -0.34 -48.76 -38.06
CA GLU A 28 -0.93 -48.59 -36.73
C GLU A 28 -0.07 -47.68 -35.84
N ARG A 29 1.26 -47.75 -35.95
CA ARG A 29 2.17 -46.85 -35.23
C ARG A 29 1.98 -45.40 -35.69
N LYS A 30 1.87 -45.15 -37.00
CA LYS A 30 1.62 -43.81 -37.55
C LYS A 30 0.29 -43.24 -37.06
N GLU A 31 -0.77 -44.05 -37.03
CA GLU A 31 -2.07 -43.62 -36.51
C GLU A 31 -2.03 -43.30 -35.02
N ARG A 32 -1.33 -44.11 -34.20
CA ARG A 32 -1.12 -43.81 -32.77
C ARG A 32 -0.38 -42.50 -32.57
N LEU A 33 0.72 -42.28 -33.30
CA LEU A 33 1.47 -41.02 -33.21
C LEU A 33 0.62 -39.81 -33.63
N LYS A 34 -0.20 -39.96 -34.67
CA LYS A 34 -1.12 -38.90 -35.11
C LYS A 34 -2.22 -38.62 -34.10
N GLN A 35 -2.69 -39.65 -33.38
CA GLN A 35 -3.64 -39.47 -32.29
C GLN A 35 -2.98 -38.76 -31.10
N GLU A 36 -1.81 -39.22 -30.67
CA GLU A 36 -1.05 -38.62 -29.58
C GLU A 36 -0.72 -37.14 -29.85
N GLN A 37 -0.33 -36.79 -31.09
CA GLN A 37 -0.13 -35.40 -31.50
C GLN A 37 -1.41 -34.56 -31.36
N ARG A 38 -2.57 -35.08 -31.78
CA ARG A 38 -3.85 -34.37 -31.63
C ARG A 38 -4.23 -34.18 -30.17
N GLU A 39 -3.95 -35.16 -29.33
CA GLU A 39 -4.20 -35.07 -27.88
C GLU A 39 -3.29 -34.02 -27.24
N LEU A 40 -2.00 -33.98 -27.61
CA LEU A 40 -1.06 -32.95 -27.16
C LEU A 40 -1.48 -31.55 -27.63
N GLU A 41 -1.86 -31.38 -28.89
CA GLU A 41 -2.35 -30.09 -29.40
C GLU A 41 -3.62 -29.62 -28.68
N LEU A 42 -4.53 -30.54 -28.36
CA LEU A 42 -5.75 -30.22 -27.61
C LEU A 42 -5.42 -29.82 -26.17
N ALA A 43 -4.51 -30.55 -25.53
CA ALA A 43 -4.05 -30.24 -24.18
C ALA A 43 -3.34 -28.88 -24.13
N GLU A 44 -2.51 -28.57 -25.12
CA GLU A 44 -1.84 -27.26 -25.22
C GLU A 44 -2.85 -26.13 -25.41
N LYS A 45 -3.84 -26.30 -26.30
CA LYS A 45 -4.93 -25.32 -26.47
C LYS A 45 -5.69 -25.08 -25.18
N ALA A 46 -6.03 -26.14 -24.44
CA ALA A 46 -6.72 -26.03 -23.16
C ALA A 46 -5.87 -25.27 -22.11
N ARG A 47 -4.55 -25.50 -22.09
CA ARG A 47 -3.62 -24.77 -21.21
C ARG A 47 -3.57 -23.27 -21.55
N VAL A 48 -3.42 -22.93 -22.83
CA VAL A 48 -3.39 -21.53 -23.28
C VAL A 48 -4.71 -20.82 -22.97
N GLU A 49 -5.84 -21.51 -23.15
CA GLU A 49 -7.16 -20.97 -22.82
C GLU A 49 -7.32 -20.74 -21.31
N GLN A 50 -6.81 -21.64 -20.47
CA GLN A 50 -6.78 -21.44 -19.02
C GLN A 50 -5.93 -20.23 -18.63
N GLU A 51 -4.70 -20.11 -19.14
CA GLU A 51 -3.82 -18.97 -18.88
C GLU A 51 -4.46 -17.65 -19.32
N LYS A 52 -5.17 -17.64 -20.45
CA LYS A 52 -5.93 -16.47 -20.92
C LYS A 52 -7.03 -16.08 -19.93
N LEU A 53 -7.78 -17.05 -19.43
CA LEU A 53 -8.87 -16.82 -18.48
C LEU A 53 -8.34 -16.31 -17.12
N GLU A 54 -7.18 -16.79 -16.70
CA GLU A 54 -6.49 -16.28 -15.50
C GLU A 54 -6.00 -14.84 -15.71
N LEU A 55 -5.43 -14.53 -16.87
CA LEU A 55 -5.01 -13.17 -17.22
C LEU A 55 -6.19 -12.20 -17.19
N GLU A 56 -7.32 -12.56 -17.80
CA GLU A 56 -8.54 -11.74 -17.77
C GLU A 56 -9.07 -11.52 -16.34
N ARG A 57 -8.93 -12.53 -15.46
CA ARG A 57 -9.28 -12.38 -14.03
C ARG A 57 -8.37 -11.38 -13.34
N MET A 58 -7.05 -11.50 -13.55
CA MET A 58 -6.07 -10.59 -12.96
C MET A 58 -6.26 -9.15 -13.45
N GLU A 59 -6.61 -8.96 -14.73
CA GLU A 59 -6.92 -7.63 -15.29
C GLU A 59 -8.17 -7.02 -14.66
N LYS A 60 -9.24 -7.80 -14.49
CA LYS A 60 -10.45 -7.34 -13.79
C LYS A 60 -10.15 -6.94 -12.35
N GLU A 61 -9.42 -7.78 -11.62
CA GLU A 61 -9.01 -7.44 -10.24
C GLU A 61 -8.14 -6.19 -10.18
N LYS A 62 -7.21 -6.02 -11.12
CA LYS A 62 -6.40 -4.80 -11.22
C LYS A 62 -7.29 -3.57 -11.46
N GLN A 63 -8.24 -3.68 -12.38
CA GLN A 63 -9.19 -2.60 -12.68
C GLN A 63 -10.08 -2.26 -11.47
N ASP A 64 -10.53 -3.27 -10.73
CA ASP A 64 -11.35 -3.07 -9.53
C ASP A 64 -10.55 -2.45 -8.38
N ARG A 65 -9.29 -2.87 -8.18
CA ARG A 65 -8.37 -2.21 -7.23
C ARG A 65 -8.13 -0.76 -7.60
N GLU A 66 -7.95 -0.46 -8.89
CA GLU A 66 -7.77 0.91 -9.36
C GLU A 66 -9.03 1.76 -9.11
N LYS A 67 -10.22 1.24 -9.41
CA LYS A 67 -11.49 1.93 -9.08
C LYS A 67 -11.62 2.17 -7.57
N GLN A 68 -11.30 1.18 -6.74
CA GLN A 68 -11.33 1.33 -5.28
C GLN A 68 -10.35 2.40 -4.81
N TYR A 69 -9.13 2.42 -5.35
CA TYR A 69 -8.15 3.45 -5.03
C TYR A 69 -8.63 4.84 -5.42
N GLN A 70 -9.15 5.01 -6.64
CA GLN A 70 -9.73 6.28 -7.10
C GLN A 70 -10.88 6.74 -6.19
N GLN A 71 -11.75 5.81 -5.78
CA GLN A 71 -12.83 6.11 -4.84
C GLN A 71 -12.32 6.51 -3.45
N GLN A 72 -11.23 5.92 -2.97
CA GLN A 72 -10.60 6.32 -1.71
C GLN A 72 -9.98 7.71 -1.81
N VAL A 73 -9.28 8.01 -2.91
CA VAL A 73 -8.70 9.33 -3.17
C VAL A 73 -9.80 10.40 -3.21
N GLU A 74 -10.92 10.12 -3.88
CA GLU A 74 -12.02 11.07 -3.96
C GLU A 74 -12.67 11.33 -2.60
N ARG A 75 -12.87 10.27 -1.80
CA ARG A 75 -13.34 10.41 -0.40
C ARG A 75 -12.37 11.23 0.46
N ALA A 76 -11.06 11.02 0.28
CA ALA A 76 -10.06 11.78 1.02
C ALA A 76 -10.09 13.28 0.65
N LYS A 77 -10.24 13.60 -0.64
CA LYS A 77 -10.42 14.99 -1.11
C LYS A 77 -11.67 15.65 -0.52
N GLN A 78 -12.79 14.92 -0.48
CA GLN A 78 -14.02 15.43 0.13
C GLN A 78 -13.82 15.75 1.62
N LEU A 79 -13.19 14.83 2.36
CA LEU A 79 -12.89 15.05 3.77
C LEU A 79 -11.96 16.25 3.99
N GLU A 80 -10.98 16.44 3.10
CA GLU A 80 -10.08 17.59 3.16
C GLU A 80 -10.81 18.91 2.91
N LEU A 81 -11.73 18.93 1.92
CA LEU A 81 -12.58 20.08 1.66
C LEU A 81 -13.47 20.41 2.86
N GLU A 82 -14.06 19.41 3.52
CA GLU A 82 -14.85 19.60 4.73
C GLU A 82 -14.03 20.20 5.88
N LYS A 83 -12.79 19.72 6.08
CA LYS A 83 -11.88 20.28 7.08
C LYS A 83 -11.56 21.75 6.80
N GLN A 84 -11.27 22.10 5.55
CA GLN A 84 -11.01 23.49 5.18
C GLN A 84 -12.23 24.39 5.45
N LEU A 85 -13.44 23.91 5.13
CA LEU A 85 -14.66 24.65 5.43
C LEU A 85 -14.89 24.83 6.94
N GLN A 86 -14.58 23.80 7.74
CA GLN A 86 -14.66 23.89 9.20
C GLN A 86 -13.66 24.89 9.77
N LEU A 87 -12.41 24.87 9.30
CA LEU A 87 -11.38 25.84 9.69
C LEU A 87 -11.82 27.27 9.39
N HIS A 88 -12.31 27.53 8.18
CA HIS A 88 -12.81 28.86 7.80
C HIS A 88 -13.99 29.31 8.68
N ARG A 89 -14.87 28.40 9.09
CA ARG A 89 -15.96 28.70 10.04
C ARG A 89 -15.44 29.04 11.44
N LEU A 90 -14.37 28.38 11.89
CA LEU A 90 -13.72 28.68 13.16
C LEU A 90 -13.03 30.04 13.14
N GLU A 91 -12.34 30.39 12.05
CA GLU A 91 -11.74 31.71 11.86
C GLU A 91 -12.78 32.83 12.00
N LYS A 92 -13.92 32.71 11.31
CA LYS A 92 -15.00 33.70 11.43
C LYS A 92 -15.54 33.84 12.85
N LYS A 93 -15.59 32.74 13.62
CA LYS A 93 -15.97 32.80 15.04
C LYS A 93 -14.91 33.49 15.88
N LEU A 94 -13.63 33.28 15.58
CA LEU A 94 -12.52 33.92 16.27
C LEU A 94 -12.54 35.44 16.07
N ASP A 95 -12.76 35.91 14.83
CA ASP A 95 -12.88 37.34 14.51
C ASP A 95 -14.01 38.03 15.30
N SER A 96 -15.12 37.31 15.53
CA SER A 96 -16.25 37.82 16.34
C SER A 96 -15.95 37.91 17.84
N VAL A 97 -14.95 37.18 18.34
CA VAL A 97 -14.53 37.20 19.76
C VAL A 97 -13.44 38.25 19.99
N SER A 98 -12.62 38.55 18.98
CA SER A 98 -11.57 39.57 19.05
C SER A 98 -12.08 41.01 19.25
N SER A 99 -13.38 41.28 19.08
CA SER A 99 -14.00 42.56 19.47
C SER A 99 -14.37 42.67 20.95
N LEU A 100 -14.06 41.66 21.78
CA LEU A 100 -14.40 41.58 23.21
C LEU A 100 -13.17 41.25 24.09
N SER A 101 -12.11 42.06 24.04
CA SER A 101 -11.20 42.28 25.20
C SER A 101 -10.01 43.14 24.78
N LEU A 102 -10.00 44.39 25.21
CA LEU A 102 -8.75 45.10 25.52
C LEU A 102 -9.02 46.28 26.46
N GLU A 103 -9.52 45.97 27.66
CA GLU A 103 -9.43 46.88 28.80
C GLU A 103 -9.21 46.07 30.08
N GLY A 104 -7.97 46.14 30.58
CA GLY A 104 -7.65 45.93 31.99
C GLY A 104 -7.19 44.54 32.42
N VAL A 105 -5.88 44.27 32.36
CA VAL A 105 -5.21 43.39 33.36
C VAL A 105 -3.82 43.93 33.67
N HIS A 106 -3.67 44.43 34.91
CA HIS A 106 -2.38 44.76 35.54
C HIS A 106 -1.56 43.49 35.85
N PRO A 107 -0.22 43.55 35.90
CA PRO A 107 0.63 42.40 36.15
C PRO A 107 0.98 42.29 37.64
N HIS A 108 0.41 41.33 38.35
CA HIS A 108 1.05 40.72 39.52
C HIS A 108 0.32 39.42 39.91
N GLY A 109 1.02 38.29 39.82
CA GLY A 109 0.50 37.00 40.31
C GLY A 109 1.17 35.81 39.67
N GLN A 110 2.32 35.40 40.23
CA GLN A 110 2.94 34.11 39.93
C GLN A 110 2.00 32.98 40.38
N ALA A 111 1.47 32.19 39.44
CA ALA A 111 0.83 30.92 39.72
C ALA A 111 1.77 29.79 39.31
N LYS A 112 2.20 28.99 40.29
CA LYS A 112 3.06 27.82 40.12
C LYS A 112 2.33 26.74 39.31
N SER A 113 2.88 26.41 38.15
CA SER A 113 2.49 25.23 37.35
C SER A 113 3.36 24.04 37.77
N HIS A 114 2.85 23.23 38.69
CA HIS A 114 3.25 21.84 38.80
C HIS A 114 2.01 20.98 38.55
N ASP A 115 2.20 19.94 37.75
CA ASP A 115 1.27 18.84 37.47
C ASP A 115 0.22 19.07 36.38
N PHE A 116 0.68 19.10 35.12
CA PHE A 116 -0.07 18.57 33.99
C PHE A 116 0.79 17.56 33.21
N PRO A 117 0.27 16.38 32.86
CA PRO A 117 1.08 15.19 32.60
C PRO A 117 1.71 15.22 31.21
N PHE A 118 2.90 14.63 31.14
CA PHE A 118 3.75 14.20 30.01
C PHE A 118 3.11 13.99 28.61
N PHE A 119 1.80 13.72 28.52
CA PHE A 119 1.08 13.44 27.27
C PHE A 119 0.91 14.65 26.34
N THR A 120 0.86 15.88 26.86
CA THR A 120 0.73 17.10 26.02
C THR A 120 2.05 17.49 25.32
N PHE A 121 3.20 17.08 25.86
CA PHE A 121 4.51 17.38 25.27
C PHE A 121 4.79 16.53 24.01
N LEU A 122 4.30 15.29 23.98
CA LEU A 122 4.49 14.37 22.84
C LEU A 122 3.69 14.78 21.59
N LEU A 123 2.51 15.40 21.75
CA LEU A 123 1.69 15.82 20.61
C LEU A 123 2.07 17.19 20.03
N VAL A 124 2.74 18.06 20.79
CA VAL A 124 3.05 19.45 20.39
C VAL A 124 4.38 19.58 19.64
N SER A 125 5.23 18.55 19.65
CA SER A 125 6.58 18.63 19.08
C SER A 125 6.66 18.23 17.59
N THR A 126 5.68 17.47 17.07
CA THR A 126 5.71 16.95 15.69
C THR A 126 5.22 17.94 14.64
N THR A 127 4.31 18.85 14.99
CA THR A 127 3.69 19.78 14.02
C THR A 127 4.64 20.89 13.56
N LYS A 128 5.51 21.37 14.46
CA LYS A 128 6.47 22.45 14.16
C LYS A 128 7.56 22.02 13.18
N LEU A 129 7.97 20.75 13.24
CA LEU A 129 9.00 20.19 12.38
C LEU A 129 8.49 19.98 10.96
N THR A 130 7.30 19.37 10.81
CA THR A 130 6.68 19.14 9.50
C THR A 130 6.34 20.45 8.79
N ALA A 131 5.87 21.46 9.54
CA ALA A 131 5.58 22.78 8.98
C ALA A 131 6.84 23.49 8.44
N LYS A 132 7.99 23.35 9.12
CA LYS A 132 9.27 23.94 8.69
C LYS A 132 9.84 23.27 7.45
N ILE A 133 9.70 21.95 7.33
CA ILE A 133 10.15 21.21 6.14
C ILE A 133 9.28 21.57 4.94
N HIS A 134 7.96 21.68 5.17
CA HIS A 134 7.03 22.10 4.13
C HIS A 134 7.32 23.51 3.62
N SER A 135 7.60 24.48 4.51
CA SER A 135 7.94 25.84 4.09
C SER A 135 9.24 25.90 3.28
N CYS A 136 10.27 25.15 3.66
CA CYS A 136 11.52 25.05 2.90
C CYS A 136 11.32 24.40 1.53
N MET A 137 10.48 23.36 1.44
CA MET A 137 10.17 22.69 0.17
C MET A 137 9.42 23.62 -0.79
N THR A 138 8.43 24.37 -0.31
CA THR A 138 7.68 25.33 -1.12
C THR A 138 8.60 26.39 -1.71
N LEU A 139 9.47 26.99 -0.88
CA LEU A 139 10.44 28.00 -1.33
C LEU A 139 11.43 27.44 -2.36
N TYR A 140 11.87 26.19 -2.20
CA TYR A 140 12.77 25.52 -3.15
C TYR A 140 12.12 25.33 -4.54
N LEU A 141 10.83 24.95 -4.57
CA LEU A 141 10.09 24.72 -5.81
C LEU A 141 9.67 26.02 -6.50
N GLU A 142 9.18 27.01 -5.75
CA GLU A 142 8.79 28.32 -6.27
C GLU A 142 9.96 29.04 -6.96
N ASN A 143 11.17 28.87 -6.44
CA ASN A 143 12.38 29.47 -6.97
C ASN A 143 13.12 28.59 -8.00
N LYS A 144 12.48 27.50 -8.45
CA LYS A 144 12.99 26.59 -9.51
C LYS A 144 14.41 26.08 -9.23
N CYS A 145 14.72 25.80 -7.97
CA CYS A 145 16.04 25.33 -7.55
C CYS A 145 16.38 23.90 -8.03
N GLU A 146 15.45 23.20 -8.69
CA GLU A 146 15.63 21.85 -9.24
C GLU A 146 16.46 21.84 -10.53
N ASP A 147 16.34 22.87 -11.36
CA ASP A 147 16.98 22.93 -12.67
C ASP A 147 18.16 23.91 -12.65
N VAL A 148 19.37 23.34 -12.69
CA VAL A 148 20.66 24.07 -12.65
C VAL A 148 20.79 25.04 -13.83
N ALA A 149 20.12 24.79 -14.95
CA ALA A 149 20.15 25.68 -16.12
C ALA A 149 19.26 26.92 -15.97
N LEU A 150 18.23 26.86 -15.11
CA LEU A 150 17.28 27.95 -14.85
C LEU A 150 17.53 28.68 -13.54
N THR A 151 18.46 28.19 -12.71
CA THR A 151 18.76 28.80 -11.42
C THR A 151 19.63 30.05 -11.60
N ILE A 152 19.18 31.17 -11.05
CA ILE A 152 19.95 32.42 -11.07
C ILE A 152 21.24 32.21 -10.24
N PRO A 153 22.45 32.56 -10.73
CA PRO A 153 23.71 32.28 -10.03
C PRO A 153 23.78 32.83 -8.60
N HIS A 154 23.05 33.91 -8.31
CA HIS A 154 22.98 34.52 -6.98
C HIS A 154 22.03 33.80 -6.00
N MET A 155 21.17 32.91 -6.49
CA MET A 155 20.24 32.11 -5.68
C MET A 155 20.82 30.74 -5.32
N GLN A 156 21.98 30.36 -5.85
CA GLN A 156 22.56 29.04 -5.62
C GLN A 156 22.85 28.75 -4.14
N ALA A 157 23.32 29.76 -3.38
CA ALA A 157 23.55 29.63 -1.94
C ALA A 157 22.24 29.38 -1.18
N VAL A 158 21.19 30.15 -1.48
CA VAL A 158 19.88 30.05 -0.84
C VAL A 158 19.16 28.74 -1.22
N CYS A 159 19.25 28.32 -2.48
CA CYS A 159 18.76 27.01 -2.93
C CYS A 159 19.45 25.85 -2.19
N ASN A 160 20.76 25.95 -1.92
CA ASN A 160 21.48 24.96 -1.14
C ASN A 160 21.04 24.94 0.34
N GLU A 161 20.72 26.10 0.92
CA GLU A 161 20.18 26.20 2.28
C GLU A 161 18.77 25.59 2.39
N TRP A 162 17.87 25.84 1.43
CA TRP A 162 16.55 25.20 1.41
C TRP A 162 16.62 23.71 1.12
N LYS A 163 17.54 23.28 0.25
CA LYS A 163 17.83 21.87 0.00
C LYS A 163 18.33 21.18 1.26
N ALA A 164 19.23 21.82 2.01
CA ALA A 164 19.69 21.33 3.31
C ALA A 164 18.57 21.31 4.35
N CYS A 165 17.70 22.33 4.38
CA CYS A 165 16.53 22.38 5.27
C CYS A 165 15.55 21.22 5.02
N MET A 166 15.29 20.87 3.76
CA MET A 166 14.42 19.73 3.40
C MET A 166 15.07 18.38 3.72
N HIS A 167 16.40 18.28 3.61
CA HIS A 167 17.18 17.05 3.82
C HIS A 167 17.84 16.96 5.20
N GLN A 168 17.46 17.79 6.18
CA GLN A 168 18.00 17.67 7.53
C GLN A 168 17.50 16.34 8.17
N PRO A 169 18.41 15.40 8.53
CA PRO A 169 18.03 14.10 9.12
C PRO A 169 17.71 14.20 10.61
N ASN A 170 17.25 15.36 11.09
CA ASN A 170 16.93 15.55 12.49
C ASN A 170 15.42 15.42 12.69
N ASP A 171 15.09 14.28 13.28
CA ASP A 171 13.81 13.89 13.88
C ASP A 171 12.74 13.29 12.96
N VAL A 172 12.62 13.68 11.69
CA VAL A 172 11.56 13.14 10.80
C VAL A 172 11.78 11.67 10.42
N GLU A 173 13.03 11.27 10.17
CA GLU A 173 13.37 9.91 9.77
C GLU A 173 13.27 8.94 10.96
N ARG A 174 13.66 9.39 12.17
CA ARG A 174 13.40 8.65 13.41
C ARG A 174 11.91 8.56 13.70
N LEU A 175 11.12 9.62 13.47
CA LEU A 175 9.67 9.62 13.65
C LEU A 175 8.95 8.69 12.66
N GLN A 176 9.39 8.56 11.40
CA GLN A 176 8.82 7.61 10.44
C GLN A 176 9.20 6.15 10.78
N VAL A 177 10.44 5.88 11.18
CA VAL A 177 10.84 4.56 11.67
C VAL A 177 10.08 4.20 12.94
N ILE A 178 9.90 5.15 13.86
CA ILE A 178 9.06 4.99 15.05
C ILE A 178 7.60 4.77 14.64
N GLY A 179 7.07 5.43 13.61
CA GLY A 179 5.69 5.22 13.13
C GLY A 179 5.46 3.80 12.60
N ASN A 180 6.41 3.25 11.84
CA ASN A 180 6.33 1.88 11.35
C ASN A 180 6.42 0.87 12.49
N VAL A 181 7.37 1.04 13.42
CA VAL A 181 7.53 0.16 14.60
C VAL A 181 6.37 0.33 15.59
N LEU A 182 5.84 1.54 15.76
CA LEU A 182 4.69 1.84 16.60
C LEU A 182 3.40 1.28 16.00
N SER A 183 3.26 1.24 14.68
CA SER A 183 2.13 0.55 14.02
C SER A 183 2.16 -0.96 14.29
N LEU A 184 3.34 -1.57 14.19
CA LEU A 184 3.56 -2.99 14.52
C LEU A 184 3.32 -3.27 16.01
N PHE A 185 3.78 -2.37 16.88
CA PHE A 185 3.57 -2.45 18.33
C PHE A 185 2.11 -2.22 18.70
N LEU A 186 1.44 -1.20 18.17
CA LEU A 186 0.02 -0.93 18.42
C LEU A 186 -0.83 -2.10 17.95
N ASN A 187 -0.55 -2.68 16.77
CA ASN A 187 -1.24 -3.89 16.33
C ASN A 187 -1.06 -5.03 17.36
N SER A 188 0.17 -5.23 17.83
CA SER A 188 0.50 -6.21 18.87
C SER A 188 0.13 -5.78 20.30
N PHE A 189 -0.45 -4.59 20.51
CA PHE A 189 -0.96 -4.10 21.81
C PHE A 189 -2.49 -4.08 21.84
N PHE A 190 -3.14 -3.80 20.72
CA PHE A 190 -4.59 -3.98 20.56
C PHE A 190 -4.99 -5.46 20.54
N GLU A 191 -4.10 -6.36 20.14
CA GLU A 191 -4.32 -7.81 20.18
C GLU A 191 -4.28 -8.42 21.61
N PRO A 192 -3.39 -7.99 22.53
CA PRO A 192 -3.39 -8.37 23.94
C PRO A 192 -3.93 -7.32 24.92
N LEU A 193 -4.44 -6.15 24.48
CA LEU A 193 -5.32 -5.28 25.28
C LEU A 193 -6.60 -6.08 25.48
N SER A 194 -6.50 -7.06 26.38
CA SER A 194 -7.56 -8.01 26.68
C SER A 194 -8.82 -7.18 26.81
N LEU A 195 -9.90 -7.59 26.15
CA LEU A 195 -11.15 -6.84 26.12
C LEU A 195 -11.55 -6.29 27.51
N LYS A 196 -11.11 -6.97 28.57
CA LYS A 196 -11.11 -6.57 29.99
C LYS A 196 -10.46 -5.20 30.29
N THR A 197 -9.26 -4.89 29.80
CA THR A 197 -8.57 -3.61 30.07
C THR A 197 -9.21 -2.44 29.34
N THR A 198 -9.62 -2.64 28.09
CA THR A 198 -10.37 -1.64 27.31
C THR A 198 -11.68 -1.27 28.01
N VAL A 199 -12.38 -2.25 28.59
CA VAL A 199 -13.60 -2.02 29.38
C VAL A 199 -13.28 -1.25 30.67
N ILE A 200 -12.22 -1.60 31.40
CA ILE A 200 -11.85 -0.89 32.64
C ILE A 200 -11.48 0.57 32.37
N VAL A 201 -10.70 0.83 31.31
CA VAL A 201 -10.26 2.19 30.95
C VAL A 201 -11.44 3.05 30.50
N THR A 202 -12.34 2.50 29.68
CA THR A 202 -13.54 3.23 29.23
C THR A 202 -14.48 3.56 30.39
N LEU A 203 -14.68 2.62 31.33
CA LEU A 203 -15.46 2.88 32.55
C LEU A 203 -14.83 3.97 33.43
N TRP A 204 -13.50 3.96 33.59
CA TRP A 204 -12.79 5.00 34.34
C TRP A 204 -13.00 6.40 33.73
N ILE A 205 -12.89 6.51 32.40
CA ILE A 205 -13.12 7.79 31.70
C ILE A 205 -14.56 8.27 31.90
N LEU A 206 -15.55 7.37 31.78
CA LEU A 206 -16.95 7.72 32.00
C LEU A 206 -17.22 8.18 33.45
N ILE A 207 -16.60 7.54 34.43
CA ILE A 207 -16.69 7.94 35.83
C ILE A 207 -16.08 9.33 36.03
N CYS A 208 -14.88 9.58 35.48
CA CYS A 208 -14.26 10.90 35.54
C CYS A 208 -15.11 11.98 34.85
N LEU A 209 -15.70 11.68 33.68
CA LEU A 209 -16.60 12.60 32.99
C LEU A 209 -17.89 12.86 33.77
N TYR A 210 -18.45 11.83 34.39
CA TYR A 210 -19.61 11.96 35.25
C TYR A 210 -19.33 12.86 36.46
N PHE A 211 -18.21 12.62 37.16
CA PHE A 211 -17.81 13.45 38.29
C PHE A 211 -17.49 14.88 37.86
N THR A 212 -16.71 15.08 36.81
CA THR A 212 -16.38 16.44 36.33
C THR A 212 -17.62 17.21 35.87
N ASN A 213 -18.61 16.56 35.26
CA ASN A 213 -19.88 17.19 34.92
C ASN A 213 -20.73 17.49 36.17
N LYS A 214 -20.77 16.58 37.14
CA LYS A 214 -21.48 16.76 38.42
C LYS A 214 -20.88 17.86 39.29
N TYR A 215 -19.56 17.99 39.36
CA TYR A 215 -18.86 19.02 40.14
C TYR A 215 -18.74 20.37 39.41
N ARG A 216 -19.14 20.45 38.14
CA ARG A 216 -19.24 21.71 37.38
C ARG A 216 -20.63 22.38 37.54
N LYS A 217 -21.61 21.69 38.11
CA LYS A 217 -22.90 22.25 38.55
C LYS A 217 -22.85 22.61 40.03
#